data_AF-A0AAV0URR7-F1
#
_entry.id   AF-A0AAV0URR7-F1
#
_cell.length_a   1.000
_cell.length_b   1.000
_cell.length_c   1.000
_cell.angle_alpha   90.00
_cell.angle_beta   90.00
_cell.angle_gamma   90.00
#
_symmetry.space_group_name_H-M   'P 1'
#
loop_
_entity.id
_entity.type
_entity.pdbx_description
1 polymer ?
#
loop_
_entity_poly.entity_id
_entity_poly.type
_entity_poly.pdbx_seq_one_letter_code
_entity_poly.pdbx_strand_id
1 'polypeptide(L)'
;MHNVHLVSIPAFENKCKSMMYVTLEQVLNAVLPNWRHYLIGVATEGDAQMPARVLDIVARLQTEAAAPVVYRSTSSCHQLNCIVTNFYSSLQDGCFLSGLKKLSLYIRQQPELLA
;
A
#
# COMPACT_ATOMS: atom_id res chain seq x y z
N MET A 1 -7.02 -22.17 13.80
CA MET A 1 -6.15 -21.20 13.11
C MET A 1 -6.61 -21.10 11.66
N HIS A 2 -6.76 -19.90 11.10
CA HIS A 2 -7.06 -19.72 9.67
C HIS A 2 -5.74 -19.46 8.93
N ASN A 3 -5.48 -20.20 7.85
CA ASN A 3 -4.33 -19.93 6.98
C ASN A 3 -4.67 -18.70 6.12
N VAL A 4 -4.03 -17.57 6.43
CA VAL A 4 -4.20 -16.32 5.67
C VAL A 4 -2.94 -16.09 4.85
N HIS A 5 -3.11 -16.02 3.52
CA HIS A 5 -2.02 -15.70 2.60
C HIS A 5 -2.14 -14.24 2.19
N LEU A 6 -1.14 -13.43 2.57
CA LEU A 6 -1.04 -12.03 2.16
C LEU A 6 -0.19 -11.96 0.89
N VAL A 7 -0.76 -11.43 -0.18
CA VAL A 7 -0.07 -11.22 -1.47
C VAL A 7 -0.05 -9.72 -1.75
N SER A 8 1.14 -9.13 -1.80
CA SER A 8 1.36 -7.74 -2.21
C SER A 8 1.91 -7.71 -3.63
N ILE A 9 1.28 -6.96 -4.52
CA ILE A 9 1.73 -6.81 -5.91
C ILE A 9 2.15 -5.35 -6.13
N PRO A 10 3.35 -5.09 -6.68
CA PRO A 10 3.84 -3.74 -6.86
C PRO A 10 2.94 -2.94 -7.82
N ALA A 11 2.64 -1.70 -7.44
CA ALA A 11 1.94 -0.76 -8.30
C ALA A 11 2.87 -0.29 -9.41
N PHE A 12 2.61 -0.70 -10.65
CA PHE A 12 3.36 -0.21 -11.82
C PHE A 12 2.69 1.06 -12.36
N GLU A 13 3.26 2.21 -12.04
CA GLU A 13 2.66 3.52 -12.38
C GLU A 13 2.50 3.76 -13.90
N ASN A 14 3.27 3.07 -14.74
CA ASN A 14 3.34 3.28 -16.19
C ASN A 14 2.79 2.11 -17.04
N LYS A 15 2.05 1.16 -16.46
CA LYS A 15 1.50 0.00 -17.20
C LYS A 15 -0.02 0.08 -17.36
N CYS A 16 -0.51 -0.49 -18.46
CA CYS A 16 -1.93 -0.60 -18.78
C CYS A 16 -2.65 -1.49 -17.76
N LYS A 17 -3.91 -1.16 -17.46
CA LYS A 17 -4.77 -1.88 -16.50
C LYS A 17 -4.88 -3.38 -16.76
N SER A 18 -4.88 -3.78 -18.04
CA SER A 18 -4.97 -5.19 -18.43
C SER A 18 -3.74 -5.98 -17.99
N MET A 19 -2.55 -5.40 -18.15
CA MET A 19 -1.30 -6.06 -17.74
C MET A 19 -1.22 -6.24 -16.22
N MET A 20 -1.64 -5.22 -15.45
CA MET A 20 -1.69 -5.33 -13.99
C MET A 20 -2.59 -6.48 -13.53
N TYR A 21 -3.78 -6.61 -14.13
CA TYR A 21 -4.69 -7.70 -13.82
C TYR A 21 -4.11 -9.06 -14.19
N VAL A 22 -3.57 -9.20 -15.40
CA VAL A 22 -3.01 -10.48 -15.87
C VAL A 22 -1.87 -10.95 -14.98
N THR A 23 -0.96 -10.04 -14.58
CA THR A 23 0.11 -10.39 -13.64
C THR A 23 -0.45 -10.84 -12.29
N LEU A 24 -1.46 -10.13 -11.77
CA LEU A 24 -2.10 -10.47 -10.50
C LEU A 24 -2.78 -11.85 -10.57
N GLU A 25 -3.53 -12.11 -11.64
CA GLU A 25 -4.16 -13.41 -11.88
C GLU A 25 -3.14 -14.54 -12.00
N GLN A 26 -2.04 -14.35 -12.72
CA GLN A 26 -0.98 -15.35 -12.85
C GLN A 26 -0.36 -15.70 -11.50
N VAL A 27 -0.08 -14.69 -10.66
CA VAL A 27 0.45 -14.90 -9.31
C VAL A 27 -0.57 -15.64 -8.44
N LEU A 28 -1.83 -15.21 -8.45
CA LEU A 28 -2.87 -15.86 -7.65
C LEU A 28 -3.11 -17.30 -8.10
N ASN A 29 -3.11 -17.58 -9.41
CA ASN A 29 -3.24 -18.93 -9.94
C ASN A 29 -2.04 -19.81 -9.56
N ALA A 30 -0.83 -19.26 -9.50
CA ALA A 30 0.37 -19.99 -9.08
C ALA A 30 0.37 -20.29 -7.57
N VAL A 31 -0.06 -19.34 -6.75
CA VAL A 31 -0.08 -19.47 -5.28
C VAL A 31 -1.27 -20.28 -4.79
N LEU A 32 -2.45 -20.07 -5.39
CA LEU A 32 -3.71 -20.69 -5.01
C LEU A 32 -4.63 -20.83 -6.26
N PRO A 33 -4.54 -21.94 -7.03
CA PRO A 33 -5.26 -22.12 -8.30
C PRO A 33 -6.79 -21.88 -8.26
N ASN A 34 -7.40 -21.99 -7.07
CA ASN A 34 -8.83 -21.78 -6.84
C ASN A 34 -9.13 -20.50 -6.03
N TRP A 35 -8.25 -19.50 -6.04
CA TRP A 35 -8.32 -18.30 -5.20
C TRP A 35 -9.68 -17.58 -5.23
N ARG A 36 -10.42 -17.66 -6.34
CA ARG A 36 -11.76 -17.06 -6.48
C ARG A 36 -12.77 -17.56 -5.44
N HIS A 37 -12.62 -18.82 -4.98
CA HIS A 37 -13.46 -19.39 -3.92
C HIS A 37 -13.00 -19.01 -2.51
N TYR A 38 -11.76 -18.53 -2.39
CA TYR A 38 -11.11 -18.21 -1.12
C TYR A 38 -10.89 -16.71 -0.94
N LEU A 39 -11.25 -15.89 -1.93
CA LEU A 39 -11.09 -14.43 -1.86
C LEU A 39 -12.11 -13.85 -0.89
N ILE A 40 -11.64 -13.48 0.28
CA ILE A 40 -12.47 -12.89 1.35
C ILE A 40 -12.45 -11.35 1.36
N GLY A 41 -11.40 -10.73 0.80
CA GLY A 41 -11.23 -9.29 0.84
C GLY A 41 -10.11 -8.80 -0.08
N VAL A 42 -10.21 -7.54 -0.51
CA VAL A 42 -9.16 -6.83 -1.26
C VAL A 42 -8.86 -5.52 -0.53
N ALA A 43 -7.58 -5.28 -0.23
CA ALA A 43 -7.10 -4.05 0.37
C ALA A 43 -6.17 -3.32 -0.61
N THR A 44 -6.26 -1.99 -0.62
CA THR A 44 -5.45 -1.13 -1.47
C THR A 44 -4.71 -0.11 -0.61
N GLU A 45 -3.61 0.40 -1.12
CA GLU A 45 -2.93 1.51 -0.46
C GLU A 45 -3.84 2.75 -0.51
N GLY A 46 -3.98 3.39 0.65
CA GLY A 46 -5.11 4.24 0.97
C GLY A 46 -5.03 5.67 0.47
N ASP A 47 -4.58 5.86 -0.77
CA ASP A 47 -4.44 7.20 -1.33
C ASP A 47 -5.79 7.93 -1.36
N ALA A 48 -5.78 9.24 -1.09
CA ALA A 48 -6.97 10.09 -1.00
C ALA A 48 -7.78 10.09 -2.31
N GLN A 49 -7.11 9.86 -3.45
CA GLN A 49 -7.74 9.61 -4.74
C GLN A 49 -7.18 8.34 -5.36
N MET A 50 -7.84 7.21 -5.09
CA MET A 50 -7.46 5.95 -5.70
C MET A 50 -7.58 6.03 -7.24
N PRO A 51 -6.52 5.70 -8.01
CA PRO A 51 -6.58 5.76 -9.47
C PRO A 51 -7.69 4.88 -10.03
N ALA A 52 -8.43 5.36 -11.05
CA ALA A 52 -9.54 4.63 -11.67
C ALA A 52 -9.17 3.20 -12.10
N ARG A 53 -7.93 3.01 -12.59
CA ARG A 53 -7.40 1.68 -12.95
C ARG A 53 -7.39 0.69 -11.78
N VAL A 54 -7.16 1.15 -10.56
CA VAL A 54 -7.13 0.29 -9.36
C VAL A 54 -8.57 -0.08 -8.98
N LEU A 55 -9.50 0.87 -9.07
CA LEU A 55 -10.93 0.61 -8.87
C LEU A 55 -11.46 -0.43 -9.88
N ASP A 56 -11.10 -0.31 -11.15
CA ASP A 56 -11.45 -1.29 -12.20
C ASP A 56 -10.97 -2.71 -11.85
N ILE A 57 -9.72 -2.83 -11.38
CA ILE A 57 -9.12 -4.12 -10.99
C ILE A 57 -9.86 -4.71 -9.78
N VAL A 58 -10.14 -3.89 -8.76
CA VAL A 58 -10.90 -4.31 -7.58
C VAL A 58 -12.30 -4.78 -7.97
N ALA A 59 -13.01 -4.02 -8.80
CA ALA A 59 -14.35 -4.38 -9.28
C ALA A 59 -14.33 -5.71 -10.05
N ARG A 60 -13.30 -5.95 -10.85
CA ARG A 60 -13.12 -7.23 -11.55
C ARG A 60 -12.89 -8.39 -10.58
N LEU A 61 -12.02 -8.22 -9.58
CA LEU A 61 -11.79 -9.24 -8.55
C LEU A 61 -13.06 -9.57 -7.75
N GLN A 62 -13.87 -8.56 -7.44
CA GLN A 62 -15.18 -8.75 -6.78
C GLN A 62 -16.16 -9.51 -7.66
N THR A 63 -16.15 -9.27 -8.97
CA THR A 63 -16.99 -9.97 -9.95
C THR A 63 -16.59 -11.44 -10.11
N GLU A 64 -15.29 -11.73 -10.05
CA GLU A 64 -14.77 -13.09 -10.26
C GLU A 64 -14.76 -13.94 -8.97
N ALA A 65 -15.01 -13.35 -7.81
CA ALA A 65 -15.09 -14.08 -6.55
C ALA A 65 -16.39 -14.89 -6.45
N ALA A 66 -16.30 -16.08 -5.86
CA ALA A 66 -17.47 -16.96 -5.69
C ALA A 66 -18.37 -16.53 -4.52
N ALA A 67 -17.85 -15.71 -3.60
CA ALA A 67 -18.56 -15.19 -2.45
C ALA A 67 -18.46 -13.65 -2.40
N PRO A 68 -19.40 -12.95 -1.72
CA PRO A 68 -19.30 -11.51 -1.53
C PRO A 68 -17.97 -11.14 -0.86
N VAL A 69 -17.09 -10.49 -1.63
CA VAL A 69 -15.79 -10.02 -1.14
C VAL A 69 -16.03 -8.82 -0.23
N VAL A 70 -15.62 -8.94 1.03
CA VAL A 70 -15.78 -7.85 2.00
C VAL A 70 -14.68 -6.80 1.76
N TYR A 71 -15.12 -5.64 1.27
CA TYR A 71 -14.39 -4.37 1.19
C TYR A 71 -14.29 -3.78 2.62
N ARG A 72 -13.26 -3.10 3.14
CA ARG A 72 -12.32 -2.07 2.67
C ARG A 72 -11.27 -1.90 3.78
N SER A 73 -10.05 -1.47 3.50
CA SER A 73 -9.53 -0.22 4.11
C SER A 73 -8.20 0.19 3.48
N THR A 74 -8.02 1.50 3.41
CA THR A 74 -6.73 2.18 3.28
C THR A 74 -5.69 1.49 4.15
N SER A 75 -4.51 1.16 3.59
CA SER A 75 -3.47 0.51 4.40
C SER A 75 -3.25 1.30 5.70
N SER A 76 -3.30 0.60 6.83
CA SER A 76 -3.04 1.19 8.16
C SER A 76 -1.70 1.91 8.19
N CYS A 77 -0.71 1.37 7.46
CA CYS A 77 0.58 2.01 7.22
C CYS A 77 0.46 3.38 6.52
N HIS A 78 -0.38 3.51 5.49
CA HIS A 78 -0.59 4.79 4.81
C HIS A 78 -1.31 5.80 5.71
N GLN A 79 -2.35 5.37 6.44
CA GLN A 79 -3.03 6.25 7.40
C GLN A 79 -2.08 6.74 8.50
N LEU A 80 -1.27 5.83 9.06
CA LEU A 80 -0.24 6.20 10.03
C LEU A 80 0.77 7.17 9.42
N ASN A 81 1.21 6.93 8.19
CA ASN A 81 2.11 7.84 7.49
C ASN A 81 1.48 9.22 7.30
N CYS A 82 0.21 9.32 6.91
CA CYS A 82 -0.53 10.58 6.81
C CYS A 82 -0.64 11.28 8.17
N ILE A 83 -1.00 10.56 9.23
CA ILE A 83 -1.11 11.12 10.60
C ILE A 83 0.23 11.68 11.05
N VAL A 84 1.30 10.90 10.92
CA VAL A 84 2.66 11.30 11.33
C VAL A 84 3.15 12.47 10.48
N THR A 85 2.91 12.44 9.17
CA THR A 85 3.28 13.54 8.25
C THR A 85 2.53 14.82 8.60
N ASN A 86 1.21 14.75 8.82
CA ASN A 86 0.39 15.89 9.21
C ASN A 86 0.80 16.46 10.57
N PHE A 87 1.10 15.59 11.54
CA PHE A 87 1.60 16.01 12.84
C PHE A 87 2.90 16.80 12.71
N TYR A 88 3.90 16.30 11.98
CA TYR A 88 5.15 17.04 11.81
C TYR A 88 5.00 18.30 10.95
N SER A 89 4.03 18.32 10.03
CA SER A 89 3.73 19.49 9.19
C SER A 89 3.05 20.61 9.97
N SER A 90 2.40 20.32 11.10
CA SER A 90 1.81 21.33 11.98
C SER A 90 2.80 21.93 12.98
N LEU A 91 3.99 21.33 13.13
CA LEU A 91 5.03 21.83 14.01
C LEU A 91 5.95 22.84 13.29
N GLN A 92 6.24 23.96 13.96
CA GLN A 92 7.16 25.01 13.46
C GLN A 92 6.85 25.43 12.01
N ASP A 93 5.59 25.70 11.69
CA ASP A 93 5.15 26.11 10.35
C ASP A 93 5.58 25.11 9.24
N GLY A 94 5.61 23.81 9.57
CA GLY A 94 6.02 22.73 8.68
C GLY A 94 7.53 22.54 8.55
N CYS A 95 8.35 23.33 9.26
CA CYS A 95 9.80 23.28 9.16
C CYS A 95 10.45 22.23 10.09
N PHE A 96 9.73 21.70 11.08
CA PHE A 96 10.29 20.82 12.11
C PHE A 96 11.00 19.60 11.50
N LEU A 97 10.35 18.88 10.58
CA LEU A 97 10.93 17.69 9.96
C LEU A 97 12.18 18.02 9.12
N SER A 98 12.20 19.19 8.46
CA SER A 98 13.38 19.66 7.74
C SER A 98 14.53 19.99 8.70
N GLY A 99 14.23 20.62 9.84
CA GLY A 99 15.23 20.91 10.87
C GLY A 99 15.83 19.63 11.45
N LEU A 100 14.98 18.67 11.80
CA LEU A 100 15.41 17.37 12.32
C LEU A 100 16.27 16.60 11.31
N LYS A 101 15.90 16.62 10.01
CA LYS A 101 16.71 16.01 8.93
C LYS A 101 18.09 16.66 8.82
N LYS A 102 18.18 17.99 8.88
CA LYS A 102 19.45 18.73 8.85
C LYS A 102 20.33 18.37 10.05
N LEU A 103 19.75 18.32 11.26
CA LEU A 103 20.45 17.92 12.47
C LEU A 103 20.95 16.47 12.39
N SER A 104 20.09 15.54 11.94
CA SER A 104 20.47 14.14 11.78
C SER A 104 21.60 13.95 10.77
N LEU A 105 21.57 14.69 9.65
CA LEU A 105 22.65 14.69 8.67
C LEU A 105 23.95 15.23 9.27
N TYR A 106 23.89 16.35 10.01
CA TYR A 106 25.04 16.92 10.68
C TYR A 106 25.69 15.92 11.65
N ILE A 107 24.92 15.28 12.53
CA ILE A 107 25.44 14.29 13.48
C ILE A 107 26.07 13.11 12.75
N ARG A 108 25.44 12.59 11.69
CA ARG A 108 25.98 11.46 10.90
C ARG A 108 27.29 11.79 10.18
N GLN A 109 27.56 13.07 9.92
CA GLN A 109 28.80 13.52 9.30
C GLN A 109 29.94 13.75 10.30
N GLN A 110 29.66 13.64 11.60
CA GLN A 110 30.64 13.82 12.67
C GLN A 110 30.91 12.45 13.33
N PRO A 111 31.95 11.70 12.89
CA PRO A 111 32.24 10.37 13.41
C PRO A 111 32.54 10.36 14.92
N GLU A 112 32.99 11.48 15.50
CA GLU A 112 33.21 11.62 16.95
C GLU A 112 31.91 11.68 17.77
N LEU A 113 30.79 12.07 17.16
CA LEU A 113 29.47 12.13 17.80
C LEU A 113 28.68 10.82 17.65
N LEU A 114 29.19 9.86 16.89
CA LEU A 114 28.61 8.52 16.70
C LEU A 114 29.25 7.46 17.60
N ALA A 115 30.23 7.86 18.44
CA ALA A 115 30.95 7.02 19.36
C ALA A 115 30.11 6.60 20.58
#